data_AF-A0A7S0FQP5-F1
#
_entry.id   AF-A0A7S0FQP5-F1
#
_cell.length_a   1.000
_cell.length_b   1.000
_cell.length_c   1.000
_cell.angle_alpha   90.00
_cell.angle_beta   90.00
_cell.angle_gamma   90.00
#
_symmetry.space_group_name_H-M   'P 1'
#
loop_
_entity.id
_entity.type
_entity.pdbx_description
1 polymer ?
#
loop_
_entity_poly.entity_id
_entity_poly.type
_entity_poly.pdbx_seq_one_letter_code
_entity_poly.pdbx_strand_id
1 'polypeptide(L)'
;MKLLLFAATFGFASAFNASLERRAPSRYTLLRASQMEQFERAVECAENFGYCNLDELEALSADLEEYNGNFFEHSTDEEVLAKEVGDRKDVADILKLQSELRLRMNYLEDANLFAEDVHKETERFPEQAW
;
A
#
# COMPACT_ATOMS: atom_id res chain seq x y z
N MET A 1 19.22 84.29 -7.45
CA MET A 1 20.14 83.28 -8.02
C MET A 1 19.61 81.90 -7.67
N LYS A 2 19.56 81.01 -8.66
CA LYS A 2 19.25 79.57 -8.55
C LYS A 2 20.22 78.89 -7.57
N LEU A 3 19.75 77.91 -6.81
CA LEU A 3 20.26 76.52 -6.83
C LEU A 3 19.48 75.64 -5.84
N LEU A 4 18.75 74.68 -6.41
CA LEU A 4 18.34 73.41 -5.81
C LEU A 4 19.57 72.65 -5.30
N LEU A 5 19.48 71.74 -4.32
CA LEU A 5 20.11 70.41 -4.42
C LEU A 5 19.77 69.47 -3.22
N PHE A 6 18.97 68.45 -3.54
CA PHE A 6 18.94 67.02 -3.16
C PHE A 6 18.90 66.51 -1.71
N ALA A 7 17.83 65.75 -1.45
CA ALA A 7 17.72 64.68 -0.47
C ALA A 7 18.48 63.43 -0.94
N ALA A 8 19.11 62.71 0.01
CA ALA A 8 19.60 61.36 -0.20
C ALA A 8 19.23 60.50 1.02
N THR A 9 18.05 59.88 0.99
CA THR A 9 17.69 58.78 1.89
C THR A 9 18.31 57.51 1.33
N PHE A 10 19.31 56.96 2.03
CA PHE A 10 19.82 55.62 1.74
C PHE A 10 18.75 54.59 2.13
N GLY A 11 17.98 54.13 1.15
CA GLY A 11 17.15 52.94 1.27
C GLY A 11 18.01 51.69 1.09
N PHE A 12 18.16 50.91 2.16
CA PHE A 12 18.50 49.49 2.03
C PHE A 12 17.20 48.70 2.12
N ALA A 13 16.54 48.52 0.98
CA ALA A 13 15.57 47.45 0.83
C ALA A 13 16.35 46.17 0.54
N SER A 14 16.63 45.38 1.57
CA SER A 14 17.10 44.01 1.40
C SER A 14 15.95 43.17 0.85
N ALA A 15 15.82 43.14 -0.47
CA ALA A 15 15.02 42.14 -1.15
C ALA A 15 15.73 40.79 -1.02
N PHE A 16 15.40 40.02 0.01
CA PHE A 16 15.66 38.58 0.00
C PHE A 16 14.82 37.97 -1.12
N ASN A 17 15.41 37.84 -2.30
CA ASN A 17 14.93 36.94 -3.34
C ASN A 17 15.17 35.52 -2.83
N ALA A 18 14.25 35.01 -2.01
CA ALA A 18 14.14 33.58 -1.77
C ALA A 18 13.62 32.95 -3.07
N SER A 19 14.52 32.69 -4.01
CA SER A 19 14.26 31.76 -5.11
C SER A 19 14.06 30.39 -4.49
N LEU A 20 12.83 30.11 -4.08
CA LEU A 20 12.35 28.77 -3.78
C LEU A 20 12.32 28.03 -5.13
N GLU A 21 13.47 27.52 -5.56
CA GLU A 21 13.53 26.56 -6.66
C GLU A 21 12.72 25.33 -6.23
N ARG A 22 11.45 25.28 -6.63
CA ARG A 22 10.65 24.06 -6.58
C ARG A 22 11.30 23.07 -7.55
N ARG A 23 12.28 22.33 -7.05
CA ARG A 23 12.88 21.19 -7.76
C ARG A 23 11.77 20.16 -7.88
N ALA A 24 11.26 19.95 -9.10
CA ALA A 24 10.24 18.96 -9.34
C ALA A 24 10.74 17.58 -8.84
N PRO A 25 9.90 16.81 -8.13
CA PRO A 25 10.30 15.50 -7.65
C PRO A 25 10.68 14.63 -8.84
N SER A 26 11.76 13.85 -8.68
CA SER A 26 12.15 12.84 -9.67
C SER A 26 11.01 11.83 -9.84
N ARG A 27 10.86 11.27 -11.05
CA ARG A 27 9.93 10.15 -11.29
C ARG A 27 10.16 8.99 -10.31
N TYR A 28 11.41 8.77 -9.93
CA TYR A 28 11.80 7.74 -8.97
C TYR A 28 11.24 8.02 -7.57
N THR A 29 11.32 9.27 -7.09
CA THR A 29 10.75 9.66 -5.79
C THR A 29 9.22 9.56 -5.75
N LEU A 30 8.55 9.82 -6.88
CA LEU A 30 7.09 9.66 -6.99
C LEU A 30 6.69 8.17 -6.98
N LEU A 31 7.41 7.33 -7.72
CA LEU A 31 7.18 5.89 -7.71
C LEU A 31 7.37 5.32 -6.30
N ARG A 32 8.45 5.68 -5.61
CA ARG A 32 8.71 5.25 -4.23
C ARG A 32 7.61 5.68 -3.26
N ALA A 33 7.15 6.93 -3.34
CA ALA A 33 6.07 7.40 -2.47
C ALA A 33 4.78 6.58 -2.70
N SER A 34 4.44 6.30 -3.96
CA SER A 34 3.32 5.42 -4.29
C SER A 34 3.51 4.00 -3.75
N GLN A 35 4.72 3.44 -3.81
CA GLN A 35 4.99 2.09 -3.29
C GLN A 35 4.90 2.01 -1.77
N MET A 36 5.31 3.07 -1.06
CA MET A 36 5.12 3.15 0.39
C MET A 36 3.64 3.22 0.77
N GLU A 37 2.83 3.97 0.02
CA GLU A 37 1.36 4.01 0.20
C GLU A 37 0.72 2.64 -0.05
N GLN A 38 1.14 1.92 -1.08
CA GLN A 38 0.67 0.55 -1.33
C GLN A 38 1.06 -0.41 -0.21
N PHE A 39 2.27 -0.29 0.34
CA PHE A 39 2.70 -1.10 1.48
C PHE A 39 1.89 -0.78 2.74
N GLU A 40 1.64 0.48 3.05
CA GLU A 40 0.77 0.88 4.18
C GLU A 40 -0.65 0.32 4.01
N ARG A 41 -1.20 0.39 2.80
CA ARG A 41 -2.51 -0.21 2.48
C ARG A 41 -2.51 -1.73 2.63
N ALA A 42 -1.47 -2.40 2.16
CA ALA A 42 -1.30 -3.84 2.32
C ALA A 42 -1.24 -4.26 3.79
N VAL A 43 -0.54 -3.50 4.64
CA VAL A 43 -0.52 -3.72 6.10
C VAL A 43 -1.93 -3.56 6.69
N GLU A 44 -2.67 -2.52 6.33
CA GLU A 44 -4.05 -2.32 6.81
C GLU A 44 -4.96 -3.51 6.45
N CYS A 45 -4.83 -4.04 5.23
CA CYS A 45 -5.52 -5.24 4.79
C CYS A 45 -5.09 -6.48 5.59
N ALA A 46 -3.79 -6.66 5.80
CA ALA A 46 -3.22 -7.80 6.52
C ALA A 46 -3.65 -7.83 7.99
N GLU A 47 -3.73 -6.68 8.65
CA GLU A 47 -4.16 -6.56 10.04
C GLU A 47 -5.67 -6.79 10.24
N ASN A 48 -6.49 -6.49 9.22
CA ASN A 48 -7.95 -6.51 9.33
C ASN A 48 -8.58 -7.53 8.36
N PHE A 49 -8.62 -8.80 8.76
CA PHE A 49 -9.20 -9.87 7.94
C PHE A 49 -10.61 -9.52 7.44
N GLY A 50 -10.81 -9.60 6.12
CA GLY A 50 -12.09 -9.31 5.46
C GLY A 50 -12.33 -7.85 5.08
N TYR A 51 -11.48 -6.92 5.51
CA TYR A 51 -11.59 -5.50 5.17
C TYR A 51 -11.34 -5.24 3.67
N CYS A 52 -10.31 -5.85 3.10
CA CYS A 52 -9.99 -5.74 1.68
C CYS A 52 -10.59 -6.90 0.88
N ASN A 53 -11.12 -6.62 -0.31
CA ASN A 53 -11.75 -7.63 -1.17
C ASN A 53 -10.70 -8.55 -1.84
N LEU A 54 -11.15 -9.65 -2.46
CA LEU A 54 -10.24 -10.65 -3.04
C LEU A 54 -9.28 -10.03 -4.08
N ASP A 55 -9.82 -9.27 -5.02
CA ASP A 55 -9.04 -8.65 -6.10
C ASP A 55 -7.99 -7.69 -5.54
N GLU A 56 -8.33 -6.92 -4.50
CA GLU A 56 -7.41 -6.02 -3.81
C GLU A 56 -6.30 -6.77 -3.07
N LEU A 57 -6.62 -7.86 -2.37
CA LEU A 57 -5.62 -8.71 -1.70
C LEU A 57 -4.62 -9.29 -2.71
N GLU A 58 -5.11 -9.82 -3.83
CA GLU A 58 -4.28 -10.40 -4.89
C GLU A 58 -3.39 -9.32 -5.54
N ALA A 59 -3.96 -8.17 -5.91
CA ALA A 59 -3.22 -7.07 -6.53
C ALA A 59 -2.12 -6.53 -5.60
N LEU A 60 -2.45 -6.24 -4.35
CA LEU A 60 -1.46 -5.74 -3.38
C LEU A 60 -0.35 -6.75 -3.13
N SER A 61 -0.70 -8.05 -2.98
CA SER A 61 0.31 -9.09 -2.78
C SER A 61 1.28 -9.20 -3.98
N ALA A 62 0.77 -9.10 -5.20
CA ALA A 62 1.57 -9.15 -6.42
C ALA A 62 2.47 -7.92 -6.55
N ASP A 63 1.94 -6.73 -6.28
CA ASP A 63 2.69 -5.47 -6.33
C ASP A 63 3.88 -5.48 -5.34
N LEU A 64 3.67 -6.00 -4.13
CA LEU A 64 4.73 -6.11 -3.11
C LEU A 64 5.85 -7.09 -3.51
N GLU A 65 5.52 -8.18 -4.19
CA GLU A 65 6.50 -9.16 -4.67
C GLU A 65 7.26 -8.68 -5.91
N GLU A 66 6.58 -7.97 -6.82
CA GLU A 66 7.18 -7.45 -8.04
C GLU A 66 8.13 -6.28 -7.76
N TYR A 67 7.87 -5.51 -6.69
CA TYR A 67 8.72 -4.39 -6.33
C TYR A 67 10.13 -4.86 -5.95
N ASN A 68 11.11 -4.54 -6.81
CA ASN A 68 12.52 -4.87 -6.63
C ASN A 68 13.34 -3.69 -6.04
N GLY A 69 12.68 -2.60 -5.67
CA GLY A 69 13.32 -1.45 -5.03
C GLY A 69 13.38 -1.58 -3.51
N ASN A 70 13.92 -0.53 -2.87
CA ASN A 70 13.95 -0.40 -1.42
C ASN A 70 13.32 0.93 -0.99
N PHE A 71 12.54 0.90 0.08
CA PHE A 71 11.96 2.12 0.65
C PHE A 71 13.00 3.00 1.33
N PHE A 72 14.20 2.50 1.61
CA PHE A 72 15.26 3.24 2.29
C PHE A 72 16.52 3.35 1.43
N GLU A 73 16.40 3.74 0.16
CA GLU A 73 17.51 3.82 -0.81
C GLU A 73 18.75 4.59 -0.32
N HIS A 74 18.58 5.60 0.54
CA HIS A 74 19.71 6.38 1.10
C HIS A 74 20.34 5.75 2.34
N SER A 75 19.77 4.65 2.85
CA SER A 75 20.35 3.89 3.93
C SER A 75 21.54 3.09 3.41
N THR A 76 22.67 3.17 4.12
CA THR A 76 23.81 2.27 3.92
C THR A 76 23.76 1.06 4.86
N ASP A 77 22.73 0.98 5.70
CA ASP A 77 22.54 -0.10 6.65
C ASP A 77 21.88 -1.30 5.96
N GLU A 78 22.69 -2.34 5.69
CA GLU A 78 22.25 -3.57 5.02
C GLU A 78 21.19 -4.33 5.83
N GLU A 79 21.20 -4.24 7.17
CA GLU A 79 20.21 -4.90 8.03
C GLU A 79 18.84 -4.25 7.84
N VAL A 80 18.78 -2.92 7.78
CA VAL A 80 17.54 -2.17 7.54
C VAL A 80 16.97 -2.50 6.16
N LEU A 81 17.81 -2.60 5.13
CA LEU A 81 17.39 -2.93 3.77
C LEU A 81 16.88 -4.38 3.68
N ALA A 82 17.60 -5.33 4.27
CA ALA A 82 17.20 -6.73 4.30
C ALA A 82 15.90 -6.94 5.07
N LYS A 83 15.73 -6.23 6.19
CA LYS A 83 14.51 -6.26 6.98
C LYS A 83 13.31 -5.72 6.20
N GLU A 84 13.47 -4.59 5.51
CA GLU A 84 12.38 -4.01 4.70
C GLU A 84 11.90 -4.98 3.62
N VAL A 85 12.81 -5.63 2.90
CA VAL A 85 12.46 -6.66 1.92
C VAL A 85 11.80 -7.88 2.58
N GLY A 86 12.25 -8.26 3.78
CA GLY A 86 11.65 -9.34 4.56
C GLY A 86 10.20 -9.02 4.95
N ASP A 87 9.99 -7.88 5.62
CA ASP A 87 8.68 -7.41 6.08
C ASP A 87 7.70 -7.29 4.89
N ARG A 88 8.18 -6.81 3.73
CA ARG A 88 7.37 -6.73 2.50
C ARG A 88 6.89 -8.10 2.01
N LYS A 89 7.76 -9.11 2.02
CA LYS A 89 7.40 -10.48 1.64
C LYS A 89 6.43 -11.10 2.63
N ASP A 90 6.67 -10.91 3.92
CA ASP A 90 5.80 -11.44 4.97
C ASP A 90 4.36 -10.88 4.84
N VAL A 91 4.23 -9.57 4.57
CA VAL A 91 2.92 -8.95 4.30
C VAL A 91 2.29 -9.54 3.05
N ALA A 92 3.03 -9.69 1.95
CA ALA A 92 2.51 -10.28 0.72
C ALA A 92 2.00 -11.73 0.94
N ASP A 93 2.74 -12.54 1.68
CA ASP A 93 2.35 -13.91 2.03
C ASP A 93 1.08 -13.94 2.89
N ILE A 94 0.95 -13.02 3.85
CA ILE A 94 -0.28 -12.89 4.65
C ILE A 94 -1.47 -12.57 3.74
N LEU A 95 -1.34 -11.61 2.82
CA LEU A 95 -2.42 -11.24 1.90
C LEU A 95 -2.86 -12.42 1.02
N LYS A 96 -1.91 -13.21 0.52
CA LYS A 96 -2.20 -14.45 -0.24
C LYS A 96 -2.92 -15.48 0.61
N LEU A 97 -2.48 -15.69 1.84
CA LEU A 97 -3.17 -16.59 2.76
C LEU A 97 -4.60 -16.12 3.04
N GLN A 98 -4.82 -14.81 3.20
CA GLN A 98 -6.16 -14.27 3.37
C GLN A 98 -7.02 -14.46 2.11
N SER A 99 -6.49 -14.23 0.90
CA SER A 99 -7.25 -14.43 -0.34
C SER A 99 -7.65 -15.90 -0.53
N GLU A 100 -6.72 -16.84 -0.30
CA GLU A 100 -7.00 -18.27 -0.33
C GLU A 100 -8.08 -18.68 0.68
N LEU A 101 -8.00 -18.19 1.91
CA LEU A 101 -9.00 -18.47 2.94
C LEU A 101 -10.38 -17.95 2.51
N ARG A 102 -10.45 -16.76 1.92
CA ARG A 102 -11.71 -16.22 1.42
C ARG A 102 -12.30 -17.03 0.27
N LEU A 103 -11.48 -17.48 -0.68
CA LEU A 103 -11.94 -18.37 -1.75
C LEU A 103 -12.54 -19.67 -1.19
N ARG A 104 -11.89 -20.25 -0.19
CA ARG A 104 -12.38 -21.47 0.47
C ARG A 104 -13.67 -21.24 1.24
N MET A 105 -13.80 -20.11 1.93
CA MET A 105 -15.04 -19.73 2.62
C MET A 105 -16.19 -19.52 1.63
N ASN A 106 -15.96 -18.80 0.54
CA ASN A 106 -16.96 -18.60 -0.51
C ASN A 106 -17.39 -19.94 -1.12
N TYR A 107 -16.46 -20.87 -1.36
CA TYR A 107 -16.82 -22.22 -1.81
C TYR A 107 -17.71 -22.95 -0.81
N LEU A 108 -17.41 -22.86 0.50
CA LEU A 108 -18.23 -23.49 1.54
C LEU A 108 -19.64 -22.92 1.61
N GLU A 109 -19.80 -21.62 1.37
CA GLU A 109 -21.09 -20.92 1.41
C GLU A 109 -21.91 -21.14 0.14
N ASP A 110 -21.29 -21.00 -1.04
CA ASP A 110 -22.02 -20.92 -2.31
C ASP A 110 -22.04 -22.23 -3.11
N ALA A 111 -21.01 -23.07 -2.96
CA ALA A 111 -20.70 -24.12 -3.91
C ALA A 111 -20.27 -25.44 -3.27
N ASN A 112 -20.60 -25.68 -1.99
CA ASN A 112 -20.25 -26.92 -1.33
C ASN A 112 -21.10 -28.08 -1.88
N LEU A 113 -20.64 -28.65 -3.00
CA LEU A 113 -21.31 -29.72 -3.73
C LEU A 113 -21.58 -30.93 -2.83
N PHE A 114 -20.67 -31.21 -1.90
CA PHE A 114 -20.85 -32.31 -0.97
C PHE A 114 -21.96 -32.04 0.05
N ALA A 115 -22.08 -30.80 0.56
CA ALA A 115 -23.19 -30.44 1.44
C ALA A 115 -24.54 -30.57 0.71
N GLU A 116 -24.60 -30.13 -0.55
CA GLU A 116 -25.80 -30.30 -1.39
C GLU A 116 -26.17 -31.80 -1.56
N ASP A 117 -25.19 -32.66 -1.82
CA ASP A 117 -25.40 -34.10 -1.93
C ASP A 117 -25.88 -34.72 -0.61
N VAL A 118 -25.30 -34.31 0.53
CA VAL A 118 -25.75 -34.76 1.87
C VAL A 118 -27.19 -34.33 2.13
N HIS A 119 -27.58 -33.10 1.77
CA HIS A 119 -28.96 -32.64 1.90
C HIS A 119 -29.92 -33.48 1.05
N LYS A 120 -29.57 -33.73 -0.22
CA LYS A 120 -30.37 -34.58 -1.12
C LYS A 120 -30.57 -35.99 -0.60
N GLU A 121 -29.53 -36.63 -0.07
CA GLU A 121 -29.68 -37.97 0.52
C GLU A 121 -30.50 -37.95 1.83
N THR A 122 -30.34 -36.91 2.64
CA THR A 122 -31.13 -36.75 3.88
C THR A 122 -32.62 -36.57 3.58
N GLU A 123 -32.97 -35.78 2.57
CA GLU A 123 -34.35 -35.61 2.11
C GLU A 123 -34.93 -36.89 1.51
N ARG A 124 -34.10 -37.72 0.89
CA ARG A 124 -34.50 -39.03 0.34
C ARG A 124 -34.79 -40.06 1.45
N PHE A 125 -34.11 -39.96 2.59
CA PHE A 125 -34.23 -40.92 3.71
C PHE A 125 -34.42 -40.23 5.07
N PRO A 126 -35.55 -39.55 5.32
CA PRO A 126 -35.75 -38.73 6.52
C PRO A 126 -35.79 -39.54 7.83
N GLU A 127 -36.05 -40.85 7.78
CA GLU A 127 -36.14 -41.71 8.96
C GLU A 127 -34.79 -42.11 9.57
N GLN A 128 -33.66 -41.73 8.94
CA GLN A 128 -32.30 -42.04 9.44
C GLN A 128 -31.55 -40.82 9.98
N ALA A 129 -32.18 -39.64 10.06
CA ALA A 129 -31.61 -38.47 10.70
C ALA A 129 -31.86 -38.56 12.22
N TRP A 130 -30.92 -39.18 12.94
CA TRP A 130 -30.92 -39.32 14.41
C TRP A 130 -30.36 -38.08 15.09
#